data_AF-A0A6L9L5H4-F1
#
_entry.id   AF-A0A6L9L5H4-F1
#
_cell.length_a   1.000
_cell.length_b   1.000
_cell.length_c   1.000
_cell.angle_alpha   90.00
_cell.angle_beta   90.00
_cell.angle_gamma   90.00
#
_symmetry.space_group_name_H-M   'P 1'
#
loop_
_entity.id
_entity.type
_entity.pdbx_description
1 polymer ?
#
loop_
_entity_poly.entity_id
_entity_poly.type
_entity_poly.pdbx_seq_one_letter_code
_entity_poly.pdbx_strand_id
1 'polypeptide(L)'
;MSVGLRYHFLIFGTQHSNAFLSMISPDKSIQIKLKALLAAWITIIFGTSALFTLTNPITFKTYSNNVFLNFFISTWEIADEIGPIVKISIIIIFAILVSISTNVIKYPQNSIYLVNAVLAILSVVIVLGLLPKAYSRGFGIGLTGIRFDHQTLPIYLIGSALGGLVYSYSLKRQNRKLTHI
;
A
#
# COMPACT_ATOMS: atom_id res chain seq x y z
N MET A 1 15.06 -68.45 6.39
CA MET A 1 16.10 -67.45 6.71
C MET A 1 15.83 -66.19 5.89
N SER A 2 16.00 -65.02 6.51
CA SER A 2 15.99 -63.66 5.94
C SER A 2 14.62 -63.03 5.61
N VAL A 3 13.96 -62.51 6.65
CA VAL A 3 13.03 -61.37 6.54
C VAL A 3 13.50 -60.32 7.54
N GLY A 4 13.72 -59.09 7.09
CA GLY A 4 13.85 -57.93 7.97
C GLY A 4 15.14 -57.14 7.78
N LEU A 5 15.08 -56.08 6.96
CA LEU A 5 15.91 -54.86 7.04
C LEU A 5 15.61 -53.98 5.81
N ARG A 6 14.47 -53.26 5.80
CA ARG A 6 14.21 -52.27 4.73
C ARG A 6 13.30 -51.08 5.05
N TYR A 7 13.01 -50.79 6.32
CA TYR A 7 12.06 -49.72 6.68
C TYR A 7 12.56 -48.71 7.74
N HIS A 8 13.87 -48.43 7.83
CA HIS A 8 14.36 -47.41 8.78
C HIS A 8 15.01 -46.17 8.15
N PHE A 9 15.12 -46.08 6.82
CA PHE A 9 15.79 -44.94 6.18
C PHE A 9 14.89 -43.82 5.65
N LEU A 10 13.55 -43.94 5.76
CA LEU A 10 12.61 -42.94 5.21
C LEU A 10 12.04 -41.93 6.24
N ILE A 11 12.38 -42.05 7.53
CA ILE A 11 11.81 -41.20 8.58
C ILE A 11 12.73 -40.02 8.95
N PHE A 12 14.04 -40.09 8.69
CA PHE A 12 14.98 -39.00 9.01
C PHE A 12 15.06 -37.89 7.95
N GLY A 13 14.56 -38.12 6.73
CA GLY A 13 14.59 -37.12 5.64
C GLY A 13 13.46 -36.08 5.67
N THR A 14 12.38 -36.32 6.41
CA THR A 14 11.18 -35.48 6.38
C THR A 14 11.14 -34.42 7.49
N GLN A 15 11.89 -34.60 8.59
CA GLN A 15 11.94 -33.58 9.65
C GLN A 15 12.84 -32.39 9.29
N HIS A 16 13.96 -32.61 8.60
CA HIS A 16 14.85 -31.53 8.18
C HIS A 16 14.28 -30.66 7.04
N SER A 17 13.48 -31.24 6.13
CA SER A 17 12.85 -30.47 5.05
C SER A 17 11.75 -29.53 5.55
N ASN A 18 10.96 -29.96 6.54
CA ASN A 18 9.90 -29.15 7.13
C ASN A 18 10.43 -27.97 7.97
N ALA A 19 11.57 -28.15 8.65
CA ALA A 19 12.24 -27.07 9.38
C ALA A 19 12.85 -26.02 8.43
N PHE A 20 13.38 -26.44 7.29
CA PHE A 20 13.91 -25.51 6.28
C PHE A 20 12.78 -24.70 5.60
N LEU A 21 11.64 -25.34 5.31
CA LEU A 21 10.49 -24.67 4.71
C LEU A 21 9.80 -23.67 5.67
N SER A 22 9.74 -23.97 6.97
CA SER A 22 9.20 -23.03 7.96
C SER A 22 10.13 -21.84 8.22
N MET A 23 11.44 -22.00 7.99
CA MET A 23 12.44 -20.94 8.09
C MET A 23 12.40 -19.96 6.89
N ILE A 24 11.89 -20.39 5.74
CA ILE A 24 11.76 -19.56 4.52
C ILE A 24 10.41 -18.83 4.47
N SER A 25 9.37 -19.35 5.13
CA SER A 25 8.07 -18.69 5.14
C SER A 25 8.09 -17.45 6.06
N PRO A 26 7.89 -16.23 5.53
CA PRO A 26 7.82 -15.05 6.38
C PRO A 26 6.66 -15.21 7.37
N ASP A 27 6.87 -14.78 8.61
CA ASP A 27 5.86 -14.81 9.67
C ASP A 27 4.51 -14.31 9.12
N LYS A 28 3.45 -15.07 9.41
CA LYS A 28 2.06 -14.78 9.01
C LYS A 28 1.67 -13.34 9.37
N SER A 29 2.19 -12.82 10.49
CA SER A 29 1.98 -11.44 10.93
C SER A 29 2.55 -10.41 9.93
N ILE A 30 3.75 -10.67 9.40
CA ILE A 30 4.44 -9.83 8.41
C ILE A 30 3.67 -9.87 7.09
N GLN A 31 3.25 -11.06 6.64
CA GLN A 31 2.48 -11.21 5.40
C GLN A 31 1.17 -10.40 5.43
N ILE A 32 0.48 -10.38 6.58
CA ILE A 32 -0.74 -9.61 6.75
C ILE A 32 -0.47 -8.11 6.67
N LYS A 33 0.58 -7.63 7.34
CA LYS A 33 0.99 -6.21 7.27
C LYS A 33 1.35 -5.81 5.84
N LEU A 34 2.10 -6.63 5.12
CA LEU A 34 2.48 -6.37 3.72
C LEU A 34 1.25 -6.31 2.80
N LYS A 35 0.30 -7.23 2.95
CA LYS A 35 -0.96 -7.19 2.19
C LYS A 35 -1.78 -5.94 2.49
N ALA A 36 -1.84 -5.52 3.75
CA ALA A 36 -2.53 -4.29 4.14
C ALA A 36 -1.82 -3.04 3.61
N LEU A 37 -0.47 -3.01 3.64
CA LEU A 37 0.34 -1.94 3.05
C LEU A 37 0.14 -1.86 1.53
N LEU A 38 0.12 -2.99 0.83
CA LEU A 38 -0.13 -3.03 -0.61
C LEU A 38 -1.53 -2.50 -0.95
N ALA A 39 -2.55 -2.90 -0.20
CA ALA A 39 -3.90 -2.37 -0.38
C ALA A 39 -3.96 -0.85 -0.18
N ALA A 40 -3.31 -0.35 0.88
CA ALA A 40 -3.19 1.07 1.14
C ALA A 40 -2.47 1.79 0.00
N TRP A 41 -1.33 1.27 -0.45
CA TRP A 41 -0.55 1.85 -1.55
C TRP A 41 -1.36 1.97 -2.84
N ILE A 42 -2.08 0.90 -3.22
CA ILE A 42 -2.99 0.92 -4.38
C ILE A 42 -4.02 2.03 -4.20
N THR A 43 -4.65 2.13 -3.03
CA THR A 43 -5.64 3.19 -2.75
C THR A 43 -5.05 4.58 -2.77
N ILE A 44 -3.84 4.81 -2.24
CA ILE A 44 -3.21 6.13 -2.27
C ILE A 44 -2.95 6.55 -3.71
N ILE A 45 -2.35 5.67 -4.53
CA ILE A 45 -1.99 6.00 -5.91
C ILE A 45 -3.24 6.09 -6.79
N PHE A 46 -3.99 5.00 -6.94
CA PHE A 46 -5.15 4.95 -7.82
C PHE A 46 -6.34 5.73 -7.31
N GLY A 47 -6.53 5.84 -5.98
CA GLY A 47 -7.58 6.67 -5.40
C GLY A 47 -7.31 8.15 -5.63
N THR A 48 -6.07 8.60 -5.50
CA THR A 48 -5.70 9.99 -5.87
C THR A 48 -5.91 10.22 -7.37
N SER A 49 -5.45 9.31 -8.24
CA SER A 49 -5.66 9.41 -9.69
C SER A 49 -7.14 9.45 -10.06
N ALA A 50 -7.97 8.63 -9.42
CA ALA A 50 -9.42 8.65 -9.60
C ALA A 50 -10.02 10.00 -9.20
N LEU A 51 -9.59 10.57 -8.08
CA LEU A 51 -10.03 11.90 -7.65
C LEU A 51 -9.59 13.00 -8.62
N PHE A 52 -8.38 12.91 -9.20
CA PHE A 52 -7.97 13.80 -10.28
C PHE A 52 -8.90 13.71 -11.49
N THR A 53 -9.25 12.50 -11.93
CA THR A 53 -10.19 12.29 -13.03
C THR A 53 -11.57 12.91 -12.75
N LEU A 54 -12.05 12.80 -11.50
CA LEU A 54 -13.36 13.35 -11.11
C LEU A 54 -13.36 14.88 -10.96
N THR A 55 -12.26 15.46 -10.49
CA THR A 55 -12.15 16.91 -10.21
C THR A 55 -11.73 17.72 -11.42
N ASN A 56 -10.99 17.12 -12.36
CA ASN A 56 -10.59 17.74 -13.62
C ASN A 56 -11.05 16.89 -14.82
N PRO A 57 -12.37 16.74 -15.05
CA PRO A 57 -12.89 15.90 -16.15
C PRO A 57 -12.56 16.46 -17.55
N ILE A 58 -12.00 17.67 -17.63
CA ILE A 58 -11.88 18.46 -18.85
C ILE A 58 -10.43 18.45 -19.33
N THR A 59 -9.95 17.33 -19.88
CA THR A 59 -8.81 17.25 -20.83
C THR A 59 -8.39 15.83 -21.20
N PHE A 60 -9.02 14.78 -20.64
CA PHE A 60 -8.65 13.43 -21.03
C PHE A 60 -9.22 13.08 -22.41
N LYS A 61 -8.38 12.42 -23.23
CA LYS A 61 -8.81 11.88 -24.52
C LYS A 61 -10.03 10.99 -24.28
N THR A 62 -11.09 11.23 -25.04
CA THR A 62 -12.27 10.36 -25.02
C THR A 62 -11.93 9.10 -25.81
N TYR A 63 -11.62 8.01 -25.11
CA TYR A 63 -11.23 6.74 -25.75
C TYR A 63 -12.42 5.96 -26.29
N SER A 64 -13.59 6.10 -25.66
CA SER A 64 -14.82 5.41 -26.03
C SER A 64 -16.07 6.23 -25.70
N ASN A 65 -17.23 5.79 -26.17
CA ASN A 65 -18.53 6.33 -25.74
C ASN A 65 -18.92 5.90 -24.31
N ASN A 66 -18.18 4.98 -23.69
CA ASN A 66 -18.48 4.48 -22.36
C ASN A 66 -17.76 5.32 -21.29
N VAL A 67 -18.53 6.08 -20.53
CA VAL A 67 -18.04 6.97 -19.46
C VAL A 67 -17.27 6.21 -18.39
N PHE A 68 -17.73 5.02 -17.99
CA PHE A 68 -17.05 4.20 -16.99
C PHE A 68 -15.69 3.70 -17.49
N LEU A 69 -15.63 3.23 -18.73
CA LEU A 69 -14.38 2.77 -19.33
C LEU A 69 -13.36 3.92 -19.40
N ASN A 70 -13.80 5.10 -19.85
CA ASN A 70 -12.94 6.29 -19.89
C ASN A 70 -12.41 6.66 -18.50
N PHE A 71 -13.26 6.62 -17.47
CA PHE A 71 -12.83 6.88 -16.10
C PHE A 71 -11.71 5.94 -15.63
N PHE A 72 -11.83 4.63 -15.88
CA PHE A 72 -10.79 3.66 -15.50
C PHE A 72 -9.51 3.86 -16.30
N ILE A 73 -9.61 4.10 -17.60
CA ILE A 73 -8.44 4.36 -18.46
C ILE A 73 -7.72 5.63 -18.01
N SER A 74 -8.43 6.74 -17.82
CA SER A 74 -7.83 8.00 -17.35
C SER A 74 -7.20 7.86 -15.96
N THR A 75 -7.87 7.16 -15.05
CA THR A 75 -7.31 6.87 -13.71
C THR A 75 -6.01 6.06 -13.82
N TRP A 76 -5.95 5.08 -14.72
CA TRP A 76 -4.76 4.28 -14.97
C TRP A 76 -3.62 5.10 -15.56
N GLU A 77 -3.92 5.94 -16.56
CA GLU A 77 -2.95 6.82 -17.21
C GLU A 77 -2.33 7.81 -16.22
N ILE A 78 -3.14 8.49 -15.42
CA ILE A 78 -2.64 9.40 -14.37
C ILE A 78 -1.77 8.62 -13.38
N ALA A 79 -2.19 7.41 -12.99
CA ALA A 79 -1.40 6.57 -12.10
C ALA A 79 -0.06 6.15 -12.72
N ASP A 80 0.01 5.93 -14.03
CA ASP A 80 1.24 5.56 -14.74
C ASP A 80 2.22 6.74 -14.89
N GLU A 81 1.68 7.94 -15.10
CA GLU A 81 2.47 9.18 -15.15
C GLU A 81 3.23 9.46 -13.83
N ILE A 82 2.64 9.06 -12.69
CA ILE A 82 3.33 9.15 -11.39
C ILE A 82 4.60 8.28 -11.42
N GLY A 83 5.74 8.93 -11.22
CA GLY A 83 7.05 8.28 -11.26
C GLY A 83 7.19 7.15 -10.24
N PRO A 84 7.98 6.09 -10.56
CA PRO A 84 8.16 4.94 -9.66
C PRO A 84 8.76 5.33 -8.30
N ILE A 85 9.66 6.32 -8.29
CA ILE A 85 10.30 6.80 -7.06
C ILE A 85 9.27 7.43 -6.10
N VAL A 86 8.30 8.18 -6.62
CA VAL A 86 7.20 8.75 -5.81
C VAL A 86 6.41 7.63 -5.16
N LYS A 87 5.97 6.64 -5.95
CA LYS A 87 5.16 5.50 -5.49
C LYS A 87 5.86 4.74 -4.38
N ILE A 88 7.16 4.46 -4.55
CA ILE A 88 7.99 3.74 -3.58
C ILE A 88 8.23 4.59 -2.33
N SER A 89 8.53 5.87 -2.48
CA SER A 89 8.79 6.77 -1.34
C SER A 89 7.59 6.89 -0.42
N ILE A 90 6.39 7.05 -0.98
CA ILE A 90 5.14 7.15 -0.21
C ILE A 90 4.94 5.89 0.65
N ILE A 91 5.07 4.70 0.06
CA ILE A 91 4.81 3.46 0.81
C ILE A 91 5.90 3.15 1.84
N ILE A 92 7.16 3.45 1.55
CA ILE A 92 8.26 3.26 2.50
C ILE A 92 8.05 4.18 3.71
N ILE A 93 7.80 5.47 3.48
CA ILE A 93 7.58 6.43 4.58
C ILE A 93 6.34 6.03 5.37
N PHE A 94 5.25 5.66 4.70
CA PHE A 94 4.04 5.21 5.39
C PHE A 94 4.27 3.96 6.23
N ALA A 95 4.99 2.97 5.70
CA ALA A 95 5.32 1.75 6.43
C ALA A 95 6.18 2.04 7.67
N ILE A 96 7.17 2.95 7.57
CA ILE A 96 8.00 3.39 8.69
C ILE A 96 7.13 4.08 9.74
N LEU A 97 6.31 5.06 9.34
CA LEU A 97 5.46 5.83 10.24
C LEU A 97 4.48 4.94 11.02
N VAL A 98 3.79 4.02 10.33
CA VAL A 98 2.88 3.08 10.98
C VAL A 98 3.64 2.14 11.91
N SER A 99 4.81 1.63 11.51
CA SER A 99 5.62 0.73 12.36
C SER A 99 6.06 1.43 13.65
N ILE A 100 6.56 2.67 13.55
CA ILE A 100 6.92 3.50 14.71
C ILE A 100 5.69 3.73 15.58
N SER A 101 4.58 4.18 14.99
CA SER A 101 3.34 4.47 15.72
C SER A 101 2.84 3.25 16.50
N THR A 102 2.85 2.06 15.89
CA THR A 102 2.40 0.82 16.55
C THR A 102 3.29 0.36 17.69
N ASN A 103 4.59 0.72 17.67
CA ASN A 103 5.54 0.31 18.70
C ASN A 103 5.66 1.34 19.84
N VAL A 104 5.45 2.62 19.55
CA VAL A 104 5.68 3.71 20.50
C VAL A 104 4.39 4.19 21.17
N ILE A 105 3.27 4.21 20.44
CA ILE A 105 2.04 4.86 20.89
C ILE A 105 0.97 3.82 21.15
N LYS A 106 0.44 3.79 22.38
CA LYS A 106 -0.76 3.03 22.72
C LYS A 106 -1.98 3.92 22.51
N TYR A 107 -2.73 3.69 21.45
CA TYR A 107 -3.99 4.38 21.18
C TYR A 107 -5.18 3.43 21.34
N PRO A 108 -6.37 3.94 21.73
CA PRO A 108 -7.57 3.13 21.83
C PRO A 108 -7.95 2.58 20.45
N GLN A 109 -8.54 1.38 20.44
CA GLN A 109 -8.85 0.65 19.20
C GLN A 109 -9.74 1.45 18.22
N ASN A 110 -10.59 2.34 18.74
CA ASN A 110 -11.48 3.18 17.93
C ASN A 110 -10.71 4.24 17.13
N SER A 111 -9.55 4.67 17.61
CA SER A 111 -8.75 5.73 16.98
C SER A 111 -7.80 5.22 15.90
N ILE A 112 -7.63 3.90 15.73
CA ILE A 112 -6.66 3.32 14.80
C ILE A 112 -6.88 3.78 13.35
N TYR A 113 -8.14 3.94 12.94
CA TYR A 113 -8.51 4.39 11.60
C TYR A 113 -8.06 5.85 11.38
N LEU A 114 -8.35 6.71 12.34
CA LEU A 114 -7.98 8.12 12.29
C LEU A 114 -6.45 8.29 12.31
N VAL A 115 -5.76 7.57 13.20
CA VAL A 115 -4.30 7.60 13.30
C VAL A 115 -3.67 7.19 11.98
N ASN A 116 -4.07 6.06 11.40
CA ASN A 116 -3.50 5.59 10.14
C ASN A 116 -3.84 6.50 8.95
N ALA A 117 -5.03 7.13 8.92
CA ALA A 117 -5.35 8.17 7.94
C ALA A 117 -4.40 9.38 8.06
N VAL A 118 -4.16 9.86 9.28
CA VAL A 118 -3.21 10.97 9.54
C VAL A 118 -1.78 10.57 9.16
N LEU A 119 -1.32 9.37 9.47
CA LEU A 119 0.02 8.90 9.10
C LEU A 119 0.18 8.77 7.57
N ALA A 120 -0.87 8.36 6.85
CA ALA A 120 -0.86 8.32 5.39
C ALA A 120 -0.83 9.74 4.79
N ILE A 121 -1.57 10.69 5.37
CA ILE A 121 -1.45 12.10 5.00
C ILE A 121 -0.02 12.60 5.22
N LEU A 122 0.55 12.34 6.39
CA LEU A 122 1.91 12.76 6.73
C LEU A 122 2.93 12.17 5.76
N SER A 123 2.80 10.90 5.35
CA SER A 123 3.74 10.30 4.39
C SER A 123 3.72 11.04 3.05
N VAL A 124 2.54 11.38 2.53
CA VAL A 124 2.40 12.14 1.28
C VAL A 124 2.93 13.57 1.43
N VAL A 125 2.64 14.25 2.53
CA VAL A 125 3.16 15.60 2.82
C VAL A 125 4.68 15.62 2.90
N ILE A 126 5.29 14.62 3.55
CA ILE A 126 6.74 14.46 3.62
C ILE A 126 7.33 14.28 2.21
N VAL A 127 6.73 13.42 1.38
CA VAL A 127 7.19 13.22 -0.01
C VAL A 127 7.06 14.51 -0.83
N LEU A 128 5.95 15.25 -0.71
CA LEU A 128 5.78 16.56 -1.38
C LEU A 128 6.86 17.57 -0.96
N GLY A 129 7.15 17.63 0.34
CA GLY A 129 8.11 18.57 0.91
C GLY A 129 9.56 18.25 0.58
N LEU A 130 9.94 16.96 0.58
CA LEU A 130 11.34 16.55 0.52
C LEU A 130 11.79 16.04 -0.85
N LEU A 131 10.89 15.49 -1.68
CA LEU A 131 11.30 14.86 -2.93
C LEU A 131 11.82 15.93 -3.93
N PRO A 132 13.04 15.78 -4.50
CA PRO A 132 13.56 16.71 -5.49
C PRO A 132 12.77 16.66 -6.81
N LYS A 133 12.68 17.79 -7.51
CA LYS A 133 11.93 17.92 -8.77
C LYS A 133 12.26 16.84 -9.81
N ALA A 134 13.54 16.47 -9.94
CA ALA A 134 14.01 15.43 -10.87
C ALA A 134 13.36 14.06 -10.64
N TYR A 135 12.89 13.78 -9.42
CA TYR A 135 12.28 12.51 -9.03
C TYR A 135 10.76 12.60 -8.82
N SER A 136 10.16 13.78 -9.01
CA SER A 136 8.74 14.05 -8.73
C SER A 136 7.84 13.95 -9.97
N ARG A 137 8.22 13.22 -11.03
CA ARG A 137 7.40 13.10 -12.26
C ARG A 137 5.94 12.76 -11.93
N GLY A 138 5.01 13.55 -12.47
CA GLY A 138 3.56 13.34 -12.28
C GLY A 138 3.05 13.59 -10.86
N PHE A 139 3.84 14.21 -9.97
CA PHE A 139 3.47 14.42 -8.57
C PHE A 139 4.03 15.74 -8.00
N GLY A 140 3.22 16.50 -7.26
CA GLY A 140 3.66 17.74 -6.60
C GLY A 140 4.39 18.70 -7.56
N ILE A 141 5.62 19.09 -7.21
CA ILE A 141 6.44 20.01 -8.03
C ILE A 141 6.73 19.49 -9.45
N GLY A 142 6.72 18.18 -9.69
CA GLY A 142 6.89 17.62 -11.03
C GLY A 142 5.60 17.53 -11.84
N LEU A 143 4.44 17.82 -11.23
CA LEU A 143 3.15 17.98 -11.91
C LEU A 143 2.81 19.46 -12.11
N THR A 144 2.88 20.26 -11.06
CA THR A 144 2.36 21.65 -11.04
C THR A 144 3.45 22.72 -11.09
N GLY A 145 4.72 22.34 -10.93
CA GLY A 145 5.82 23.29 -10.76
C GLY A 145 5.95 23.88 -9.35
N ILE A 146 5.01 23.58 -8.43
CA ILE A 146 4.98 24.07 -7.05
C ILE A 146 4.82 22.87 -6.09
N ARG A 147 5.51 22.86 -4.94
CA ARG A 147 5.46 21.72 -4.00
C ARG A 147 4.08 21.50 -3.38
N PHE A 148 3.48 22.57 -2.86
CA PHE A 148 2.20 22.56 -2.18
C PHE A 148 1.21 23.41 -2.95
N ASP A 149 0.89 22.99 -4.17
CA ASP A 149 -0.13 23.67 -4.96
C ASP A 149 -1.51 23.51 -4.32
N HIS A 150 -2.23 24.63 -4.13
CA HIS A 150 -3.49 24.66 -3.39
C HIS A 150 -4.63 23.91 -4.09
N GLN A 151 -4.55 23.71 -5.41
CA GLN A 151 -5.57 23.00 -6.17
C GLN A 151 -5.42 21.48 -6.04
N THR A 152 -4.18 20.99 -6.14
CA THR A 152 -3.87 19.56 -6.09
C THR A 152 -3.68 19.00 -4.68
N LEU A 153 -3.27 19.83 -3.71
CA LEU A 153 -3.03 19.40 -2.34
C LEU A 153 -4.24 18.72 -1.69
N PRO A 154 -5.47 19.28 -1.71
CA PRO A 154 -6.64 18.61 -1.13
C PRO A 154 -6.89 17.20 -1.71
N ILE A 155 -6.65 17.02 -3.01
CA ILE A 155 -6.81 15.73 -3.71
C ILE A 155 -5.82 14.70 -3.14
N TYR A 156 -4.55 15.09 -2.98
CA TYR A 156 -3.53 14.25 -2.35
C TYR A 156 -3.87 13.89 -0.91
N LEU A 157 -4.40 14.84 -0.13
CA LEU A 157 -4.78 14.61 1.27
C LEU A 157 -5.96 13.64 1.38
N ILE A 158 -6.97 13.77 0.53
CA ILE A 158 -8.13 12.87 0.54
C ILE A 158 -7.71 11.46 0.09
N GLY A 159 -6.97 11.33 -1.01
CA GLY A 159 -6.50 10.04 -1.51
C GLY A 159 -5.60 9.32 -0.50
N SER A 160 -4.72 10.05 0.17
CA SER A 160 -3.88 9.50 1.24
C SER A 160 -4.67 9.08 2.48
N ALA A 161 -5.64 9.89 2.92
CA ALA A 161 -6.53 9.53 4.03
C ALA A 161 -7.29 8.22 3.75
N LEU A 162 -7.85 8.07 2.54
CA LEU A 162 -8.51 6.83 2.12
C LEU A 162 -7.55 5.63 2.18
N GLY A 163 -6.29 5.80 1.78
CA GLY A 163 -5.26 4.78 1.92
C GLY A 163 -5.04 4.32 3.35
N GLY A 164 -4.95 5.25 4.31
CA GLY A 164 -4.82 4.92 5.73
C GLY A 164 -6.04 4.22 6.34
N LEU A 165 -7.24 4.55 5.86
CA LEU A 165 -8.47 3.85 6.23
C LEU A 165 -8.48 2.41 5.67
N VAL A 166 -8.10 2.23 4.41
CA VAL A 166 -8.00 0.91 3.75
C VAL A 166 -6.93 0.03 4.42
N TYR A 167 -5.81 0.61 4.85
CA TYR A 167 -4.80 -0.08 5.64
C TYR A 167 -5.42 -0.69 6.91
N SER A 168 -6.09 0.15 7.70
CA SER A 168 -6.71 -0.23 8.96
C SER A 168 -7.78 -1.31 8.78
N TYR A 169 -8.63 -1.13 7.76
CA TYR A 169 -9.67 -2.10 7.41
C TYR A 169 -9.08 -3.45 6.99
N SER A 170 -8.08 -3.43 6.11
CA SER A 170 -7.42 -4.65 5.61
C SER A 170 -6.74 -5.41 6.74
N LEU A 171 -6.01 -4.72 7.62
CA LEU A 171 -5.36 -5.32 8.77
C LEU A 171 -6.38 -5.99 9.71
N LYS A 172 -7.44 -5.27 10.08
CA LYS A 172 -8.52 -5.78 10.93
C LYS A 172 -9.21 -7.00 10.31
N ARG A 173 -9.50 -6.96 9.00
CA ARG A 173 -10.15 -8.06 8.28
C ARG A 173 -9.29 -9.32 8.26
N GLN A 174 -7.99 -9.19 8.00
CA GLN A 174 -7.09 -10.35 7.95
C GLN A 174 -6.86 -10.93 9.35
N ASN A 175 -6.74 -10.10 10.38
CA ASN A 175 -6.60 -10.58 11.77
C ASN A 175 -7.84 -11.36 12.24
N ARG A 176 -9.05 -10.93 11.86
CA ARG A 176 -10.28 -11.70 12.15
C ARG A 176 -10.27 -13.08 11.50
N LYS A 177 -9.73 -13.22 10.28
CA LYS A 177 -9.63 -14.52 9.61
C LYS A 177 -8.67 -15.47 10.34
N LEU A 178 -7.68 -14.96 11.06
CA LEU A 178 -6.75 -15.79 11.83
C LEU A 178 -7.36 -16.36 13.10
N THR A 179 -8.28 -15.64 13.74
CA THR A 179 -8.89 -16.06 15.02
C THR A 179 -10.03 -17.07 14.86
N HIS A 180 -10.47 -17.33 13.63
CA HIS A 180 -11.54 -18.28 13.29
C HIS A 180 -11.01 -19.58 12.63
N ILE A 181 -9.69 -19.81 12.68
CA ILE A 181 -9.02 -21.05 12.29
C ILE A 181 -8.48 -21.68 13.57
#